data_AF-A0A957HI06-F1
#
_entry.id   AF-A0A957HI06-F1
#
_cell.length_a   1.000
_cell.length_b   1.000
_cell.length_c   1.000
_cell.angle_alpha   90.00
_cell.angle_beta   90.00
_cell.angle_gamma   90.00
#
_symmetry.space_group_name_H-M   'P 1'
#
loop_
_entity.id
_entity.type
_entity.pdbx_description
1 polymer ?
#
loop_
_entity_poly.entity_id
_entity_poly.type
_entity_poly.pdbx_seq_one_letter_code
_entity_poly.pdbx_strand_id
1 'polypeptide(L)'
;MSNLATWKQSWQALDEQMKMMETTCELGVLQGKARMQTLLRLVKCLRVFAAGQFHFFYQGFDTNALNLATHPDYPVDYVMRGVIYQIENDIEAIQKAITQRDVGTSKMKSTLALTDQLAFDALKPALHGTPPIITDTPTVITYFQKFASIRLIPYAPVALVGIPFSCTENSKDLLAVPHEIGHYVFRHGANSNGTFRKQLDDYLNTLQPSPKYNRKWMEEVFADAYGCLVAGAAMALDFQDLQIEKSPDDFIDDDGEHPAPLLRPYLYTAVLSYISASWSDKLRVLWDARRQAQNASGSESFTTVDRRNKTIQVIHYLSAFDSTNINANLPVNHTLRKALELLPDANLAHWNEAAWWTQIRNIQLTPAISTLTFTNLDTDTSAIQDFIYQDLQDKITGQNIPSHDIPELTGSCDTSDLDDVGKRQTFIDTLVVSWPSPFFTVNSPQDNWDKVWVANGWQTSGNGQWIQT
;
A
#
# COMPACT_ATOMS: atom_id res chain seq x y z
N MET A 1 27.17 -22.10 -21.78
CA MET A 1 27.00 -23.06 -20.67
C MET A 1 26.83 -22.23 -19.41
N SER A 2 25.71 -22.40 -18.69
CA SER A 2 25.46 -21.68 -17.44
C SER A 2 26.49 -22.05 -16.39
N ASN A 3 26.99 -21.07 -15.64
CA ASN A 3 27.97 -21.32 -14.58
C ASN A 3 27.24 -21.70 -13.28
N LEU A 4 26.68 -22.91 -13.23
CA LEU A 4 26.02 -23.43 -12.03
C LEU A 4 26.96 -23.38 -10.80
N ALA A 5 28.27 -23.54 -10.97
CA ALA A 5 29.21 -23.42 -9.86
C ALA A 5 29.18 -22.02 -9.19
N THR A 6 29.07 -20.95 -9.98
CA THR A 6 28.90 -19.58 -9.44
C THR A 6 27.60 -19.45 -8.65
N TRP A 7 26.47 -19.94 -9.18
CA TRP A 7 25.19 -19.87 -8.48
C TRP A 7 25.20 -20.63 -7.15
N LYS A 8 25.91 -21.77 -7.08
CA LYS A 8 26.13 -22.52 -5.84
C LYS A 8 26.91 -21.70 -4.81
N GLN A 9 27.94 -20.97 -5.22
CA GLN A 9 28.69 -20.10 -4.32
C GLN A 9 27.83 -18.95 -3.79
N SER A 10 27.04 -18.31 -4.66
CA SER A 10 26.08 -17.27 -4.25
C SER A 10 25.09 -17.80 -3.21
N TRP A 11 24.49 -18.97 -3.46
CA TRP A 11 23.59 -19.61 -2.51
C TRP A 11 24.27 -19.90 -1.16
N GLN A 12 25.48 -20.45 -1.16
CA GLN A 12 26.22 -20.73 0.07
C GLN A 12 26.46 -19.46 0.89
N ALA A 13 26.77 -18.33 0.25
CA ALA A 13 26.92 -17.06 0.94
C ALA A 13 25.62 -16.59 1.60
N LEU A 14 24.47 -16.72 0.90
CA LEU A 14 23.16 -16.35 1.45
C LEU A 14 22.72 -17.29 2.60
N ASP A 15 22.99 -18.59 2.49
CA ASP A 15 22.71 -19.55 3.57
C ASP A 15 23.50 -19.23 4.85
N GLU A 16 24.79 -18.90 4.71
CA GLU A 16 25.61 -18.46 5.85
C GLU A 16 25.10 -17.14 6.44
N GLN A 17 24.68 -16.18 5.61
CA GLN A 17 24.07 -14.93 6.08
C GLN A 17 22.80 -15.18 6.90
N MET A 18 21.92 -16.08 6.44
CA MET A 18 20.70 -16.45 7.18
C MET A 18 21.03 -17.15 8.51
N LYS A 19 22.05 -18.03 8.56
CA LYS A 19 22.51 -18.64 9.84
C LYS A 19 23.02 -17.59 10.84
N MET A 20 23.74 -16.57 10.37
CA MET A 20 24.18 -15.47 11.23
C MET A 20 22.97 -14.69 11.76
N MET A 21 21.97 -14.39 10.92
CA MET A 21 20.73 -13.74 11.35
C MET A 21 19.95 -14.57 12.37
N GLU A 22 19.89 -15.90 12.21
CA GLU A 22 19.30 -16.80 13.22
C GLU A 22 20.02 -16.67 14.56
N THR A 23 21.35 -16.71 14.55
CA THR A 23 22.17 -16.56 15.76
C THR A 23 21.90 -15.23 16.46
N THR A 24 21.84 -14.12 15.69
CA THR A 24 21.48 -12.79 16.23
C THR A 24 20.11 -12.79 16.87
N CYS A 25 19.11 -13.40 16.22
CA CYS A 25 17.76 -13.48 16.77
C CYS A 25 17.69 -14.36 18.03
N GLU A 26 18.40 -15.48 18.07
CA GLU A 26 18.49 -16.37 19.24
C GLU A 26 19.07 -15.65 20.45
N LEU A 27 20.16 -14.90 20.28
CA LEU A 27 20.71 -14.04 21.32
C LEU A 27 19.70 -12.97 21.76
N GLY A 28 18.99 -12.36 20.81
CA GLY A 28 17.94 -11.39 21.10
C GLY A 28 16.78 -11.98 21.91
N VAL A 29 16.37 -13.22 21.61
CA VAL A 29 15.35 -13.95 22.39
C VAL A 29 15.83 -14.20 23.83
N LEU A 30 17.07 -14.65 24.01
CA LEU A 30 17.65 -14.87 25.35
C LEU A 30 17.74 -13.57 26.16
N GLN A 31 17.91 -12.44 25.50
CA GLN A 31 17.93 -11.10 26.10
C GLN A 31 16.54 -10.50 26.32
N GLY A 32 15.46 -11.23 25.99
CA GLY A 32 14.08 -10.75 26.13
C GLY A 32 13.71 -9.61 25.18
N LYS A 33 14.43 -9.44 24.06
CA LYS A 33 14.12 -8.38 23.08
C LYS A 33 12.81 -8.68 22.35
N ALA A 34 11.96 -7.66 22.26
CA ALA A 34 10.65 -7.78 21.62
C ALA A 34 10.76 -8.24 20.16
N ARG A 35 9.79 -9.05 19.72
CA ARG A 35 9.64 -9.59 18.34
C ARG A 35 10.79 -10.47 17.83
N MET A 36 11.90 -10.64 18.56
CA MET A 36 13.03 -11.49 18.11
C MET A 36 12.63 -12.96 17.93
N GLN A 37 11.67 -13.46 18.72
CA GLN A 37 11.13 -14.81 18.54
C GLN A 37 10.38 -14.96 17.20
N THR A 38 9.64 -13.93 16.78
CA THR A 38 8.93 -13.91 15.50
C THR A 38 9.93 -13.81 14.35
N LEU A 39 10.92 -12.91 14.46
CA LEU A 39 11.98 -12.75 13.47
C LEU A 39 12.82 -14.03 13.32
N LEU A 40 13.16 -14.71 14.41
CA LEU A 40 13.84 -16.00 14.38
C LEU A 40 13.05 -17.03 13.56
N ARG A 41 11.74 -17.15 13.80
CA ARG A 41 10.87 -18.05 13.04
C ARG A 41 10.83 -17.66 11.57
N LEU A 42 10.73 -16.37 11.28
CA LEU A 42 10.70 -15.84 9.93
C LEU A 42 11.98 -16.16 9.15
N VAL A 43 13.17 -15.95 9.74
CA VAL A 43 14.46 -16.30 9.12
C VAL A 43 14.56 -17.81 8.87
N LYS A 44 14.15 -18.64 9.85
CA LYS A 44 14.15 -20.11 9.68
C LYS A 44 13.22 -20.55 8.55
N CYS A 45 12.05 -19.93 8.41
CA CYS A 45 11.13 -20.20 7.31
C CYS A 45 11.73 -19.79 5.96
N LEU A 46 12.33 -18.59 5.87
CA LEU A 46 13.04 -18.14 4.67
C LEU A 46 14.15 -19.12 4.30
N ARG A 47 15.00 -19.54 5.24
CA ARG A 47 16.13 -20.43 4.94
C ARG A 47 15.68 -21.76 4.36
N VAL A 48 14.63 -22.37 4.92
CA VAL A 48 14.05 -23.62 4.41
C VAL A 48 13.45 -23.41 3.02
N PHE A 49 12.67 -22.35 2.82
CA PHE A 49 12.05 -22.06 1.52
C PHE A 49 13.08 -21.76 0.45
N ALA A 50 14.05 -20.88 0.74
CA ALA A 50 15.13 -20.48 -0.15
C ALA A 50 15.99 -21.68 -0.55
N ALA A 51 16.28 -22.58 0.39
CA ALA A 51 16.98 -23.84 0.09
C ALA A 51 16.17 -24.73 -0.86
N GLY A 52 14.86 -24.88 -0.61
CA GLY A 52 13.98 -25.65 -1.51
C GLY A 52 13.96 -25.08 -2.93
N GLN A 53 13.73 -23.77 -3.05
CA GLN A 53 13.69 -23.05 -4.33
C GLN A 53 15.01 -23.14 -5.09
N PHE A 54 16.13 -22.84 -4.41
CA PHE A 54 17.44 -22.92 -5.03
C PHE A 54 17.77 -24.33 -5.51
N HIS A 55 17.59 -25.35 -4.65
CA HIS A 55 17.92 -26.74 -5.02
C HIS A 55 17.02 -27.26 -6.14
N PHE A 56 15.72 -26.90 -6.16
CA PHE A 56 14.81 -27.30 -7.22
C PHE A 56 15.32 -26.85 -8.60
N PHE A 57 15.64 -25.56 -8.78
CA PHE A 57 16.15 -25.07 -10.05
C PHE A 57 17.58 -25.52 -10.33
N TYR A 58 18.45 -25.54 -9.31
CA TYR A 58 19.84 -25.95 -9.47
C TYR A 58 19.96 -27.40 -9.96
N GLN A 59 19.29 -28.35 -9.30
CA GLN A 59 19.25 -29.76 -9.70
C GLN A 59 18.41 -29.96 -10.96
N GLY A 60 17.39 -29.12 -11.16
CA GLY A 60 16.60 -29.03 -12.38
C GLY A 60 17.43 -28.82 -13.64
N PHE A 61 18.34 -27.86 -13.59
CA PHE A 61 19.19 -27.51 -14.74
C PHE A 61 20.50 -28.32 -14.79
N ASP A 62 20.86 -29.04 -13.73
CA ASP A 62 21.90 -30.05 -13.78
C ASP A 62 21.40 -31.27 -14.57
N THR A 63 22.14 -31.70 -15.59
CA THR A 63 21.72 -32.71 -16.58
C THR A 63 21.47 -34.11 -16.00
N ASN A 64 21.69 -34.28 -14.69
CA ASN A 64 21.72 -35.59 -14.03
C ASN A 64 20.53 -35.88 -13.10
N ALA A 65 19.63 -34.92 -12.83
CA ALA A 65 18.59 -35.10 -11.81
C ALA A 65 17.15 -34.98 -12.34
N LEU A 66 16.72 -33.76 -12.73
CA LEU A 66 15.31 -33.47 -13.03
C LEU A 66 15.07 -32.97 -14.46
N ASN A 67 16.11 -32.48 -15.14
CA ASN A 67 16.11 -32.06 -16.55
C ASN A 67 14.97 -31.07 -16.91
N LEU A 68 14.89 -29.95 -16.17
CA LEU A 68 13.94 -28.87 -16.45
C LEU A 68 14.17 -28.31 -17.86
N ALA A 69 13.07 -28.06 -18.57
CA ALA A 69 13.11 -27.47 -19.90
C ALA A 69 13.64 -26.02 -19.84
N THR A 70 14.53 -25.68 -20.77
CA THR A 70 15.03 -24.31 -20.92
C THR A 70 14.19 -23.55 -21.95
N HIS A 71 13.91 -22.28 -21.69
CA HIS A 71 13.24 -21.39 -22.64
C HIS A 71 14.20 -20.29 -23.11
N PRO A 72 14.21 -19.89 -24.40
CA PRO A 72 15.11 -18.83 -24.89
C PRO A 72 14.95 -17.48 -24.15
N ASP A 73 13.71 -17.11 -23.81
CA ASP A 73 13.42 -15.87 -23.08
C ASP A 73 13.75 -15.97 -21.57
N TYR A 74 13.92 -17.17 -21.05
CA TYR A 74 14.21 -17.44 -19.63
C TYR A 74 15.39 -18.41 -19.52
N PRO A 75 16.60 -17.98 -19.94
CA PRO A 75 17.78 -18.83 -19.85
C PRO A 75 18.07 -19.18 -18.39
N VAL A 76 18.81 -20.27 -18.16
CA VAL A 76 19.16 -20.77 -16.81
C VAL A 76 19.68 -19.66 -15.90
N ASP A 77 20.62 -18.84 -16.39
CA ASP A 77 21.21 -17.75 -15.61
C ASP A 77 20.20 -16.65 -15.24
N TYR A 78 19.15 -16.44 -16.05
CA TYR A 78 18.07 -15.51 -15.71
C TYR A 78 17.23 -16.05 -14.55
N VAL A 79 16.83 -17.33 -14.62
CA VAL A 79 16.02 -17.98 -13.57
C VAL A 79 16.81 -18.05 -12.26
N MET A 80 18.06 -18.52 -12.30
CA MET A 80 18.91 -18.63 -11.12
C MET A 80 19.18 -17.26 -10.48
N ARG A 81 19.42 -16.22 -11.29
CA ARG A 81 19.55 -14.85 -10.79
C ARG A 81 18.27 -14.36 -10.12
N GLY A 82 17.11 -14.61 -10.73
CA GLY A 82 15.82 -14.24 -10.15
C GLY A 82 15.58 -14.87 -8.78
N VAL A 83 15.92 -16.16 -8.61
CA VAL A 83 15.85 -16.85 -7.31
C VAL A 83 16.79 -16.19 -6.29
N ILE A 84 18.06 -15.99 -6.63
CA ILE A 84 19.06 -15.39 -5.73
C ILE A 84 18.66 -13.96 -5.34
N TYR A 85 18.26 -13.11 -6.29
CA TYR A 85 17.86 -11.73 -6.00
C TYR A 85 16.61 -11.64 -5.13
N GLN A 86 15.65 -12.53 -5.34
CA GLN A 86 14.47 -12.56 -4.48
C GLN A 86 14.85 -12.91 -3.03
N ILE A 87 15.73 -13.89 -2.83
CA ILE A 87 16.25 -14.26 -1.50
C ILE A 87 17.04 -13.11 -0.88
N GLU A 88 17.89 -12.43 -1.65
CA GLU A 88 18.66 -11.26 -1.19
C GLU A 88 17.75 -10.14 -0.70
N ASN A 89 16.69 -9.83 -1.45
CA ASN A 89 15.70 -8.82 -1.05
C ASN A 89 14.96 -9.23 0.25
N ASP A 90 14.64 -10.53 0.43
CA ASP A 90 14.05 -11.08 1.66
C ASP A 90 15.01 -10.94 2.86
N ILE A 91 16.29 -11.29 2.66
CA ILE A 91 17.35 -11.13 3.65
C ILE A 91 17.49 -9.68 4.07
N GLU A 92 17.56 -8.74 3.11
CA GLU A 92 17.72 -7.31 3.40
C GLU A 92 16.58 -6.77 4.26
N ALA A 93 15.32 -7.06 3.89
CA ALA A 93 14.16 -6.59 4.63
C ALA A 93 14.12 -7.16 6.07
N ILE A 94 14.38 -8.46 6.24
CA ILE A 94 14.39 -9.08 7.56
C ILE A 94 15.58 -8.60 8.38
N GLN A 95 16.76 -8.43 7.78
CA GLN A 95 17.95 -7.91 8.45
C GLN A 95 17.73 -6.47 8.93
N LYS A 96 17.06 -5.62 8.14
CA LYS A 96 16.62 -4.29 8.59
C LYS A 96 15.70 -4.41 9.80
N ALA A 97 14.69 -5.26 9.75
CA ALA A 97 13.75 -5.47 10.85
C ALA A 97 14.42 -5.92 12.16
N ILE A 98 15.44 -6.80 12.06
CA ILE A 98 16.28 -7.25 13.19
C ILE A 98 17.14 -6.09 13.70
N THR A 99 17.96 -5.50 12.82
CA THR A 99 18.99 -4.52 13.19
C THR A 99 18.38 -3.27 13.80
N GLN A 100 17.29 -2.77 13.24
CA GLN A 100 16.62 -1.56 13.74
C GLN A 100 15.98 -1.76 15.13
N ARG A 101 15.55 -2.99 15.46
CA ARG A 101 15.05 -3.34 16.80
C ARG A 101 16.18 -3.62 17.79
N ASP A 102 17.33 -4.07 17.30
CA ASP A 102 18.48 -4.39 18.12
C ASP A 102 19.28 -3.14 18.50
N VAL A 103 19.79 -2.42 17.50
CA VAL A 103 20.73 -1.30 17.66
C VAL A 103 20.15 0.07 17.29
N GLY A 104 18.87 0.13 16.87
CA GLY A 104 18.21 1.41 16.57
C GLY A 104 18.08 2.34 17.78
N THR A 105 17.76 3.60 17.53
CA THR A 105 17.49 4.57 18.60
C THR A 105 16.25 4.17 19.39
N SER A 106 16.09 4.67 20.63
CA SER A 106 14.88 4.43 21.41
C SER A 106 13.61 4.82 20.66
N LYS A 107 13.67 5.93 19.90
CA LYS A 107 12.57 6.44 19.09
C LYS A 107 12.22 5.50 17.93
N MET A 108 13.22 5.01 17.20
CA MET A 108 13.00 3.99 16.17
C MET A 108 12.34 2.73 16.74
N LYS A 109 12.84 2.24 17.88
CA LYS A 109 12.31 1.03 18.54
C LYS A 109 10.85 1.22 18.98
N SER A 110 10.52 2.37 19.58
CA SER A 110 9.15 2.68 19.98
C SER A 110 8.21 2.84 18.78
N THR A 111 8.65 3.51 17.71
CA THR A 111 7.86 3.66 16.48
C THR A 111 7.59 2.30 15.84
N LEU A 112 8.58 1.40 15.74
CA LEU A 112 8.37 0.05 15.21
C LEU A 112 7.42 -0.78 16.08
N ALA A 113 7.56 -0.72 17.40
CA ALA A 113 6.68 -1.45 18.32
C ALA A 113 5.21 -0.99 18.20
N LEU A 114 5.01 0.33 18.14
CA LEU A 114 3.70 0.90 17.85
C LEU A 114 3.17 0.45 16.49
N THR A 115 3.99 0.57 15.45
CA THR A 115 3.53 0.29 14.09
C THR A 115 3.21 -1.19 13.93
N ASP A 116 3.96 -2.09 14.56
CA ASP A 116 3.62 -3.52 14.63
C ASP A 116 2.21 -3.72 15.20
N GLN A 117 1.85 -2.95 16.25
CA GLN A 117 0.54 -3.00 16.88
C GLN A 117 -0.56 -2.43 15.97
N LEU A 118 -0.35 -1.22 15.42
CA LEU A 118 -1.30 -0.59 14.50
C LEU A 118 -1.56 -1.50 13.29
N ALA A 119 -0.50 -1.96 12.64
CA ALA A 119 -0.62 -2.82 11.46
C ALA A 119 -1.32 -4.15 11.77
N PHE A 120 -1.08 -4.73 12.95
CA PHE A 120 -1.82 -5.91 13.39
C PHE A 120 -3.29 -5.59 13.69
N ASP A 121 -3.58 -4.42 14.26
CA ASP A 121 -4.95 -3.95 14.49
C ASP A 121 -5.69 -3.73 13.16
N ALA A 122 -5.01 -3.21 12.12
CA ALA A 122 -5.56 -3.12 10.76
C ALA A 122 -5.87 -4.50 10.15
N LEU A 123 -5.23 -5.58 10.59
CA LEU A 123 -5.48 -6.93 10.10
C LEU A 123 -6.66 -7.61 10.81
N LYS A 124 -7.05 -7.15 12.01
CA LYS A 124 -8.11 -7.75 12.83
C LYS A 124 -9.47 -7.87 12.12
N PRO A 125 -9.96 -6.90 11.34
CA PRO A 125 -11.22 -7.06 10.62
C PRO A 125 -11.23 -8.29 9.71
N ALA A 126 -10.11 -8.59 9.05
CA ALA A 126 -9.97 -9.77 8.20
C ALA A 126 -9.86 -11.09 9.01
N LEU A 127 -9.27 -11.06 10.20
CA LEU A 127 -9.06 -12.24 11.07
C LEU A 127 -10.26 -12.58 11.95
N HIS A 128 -11.03 -11.58 12.33
CA HIS A 128 -12.10 -11.68 13.34
C HIS A 128 -13.47 -11.30 12.77
N GLY A 129 -13.54 -10.92 11.50
CA GLY A 129 -14.80 -10.82 10.77
C GLY A 129 -15.59 -12.12 10.83
N THR A 130 -16.89 -12.04 10.58
CA THR A 130 -17.77 -13.21 10.57
C THR A 130 -18.37 -13.37 9.18
N PRO A 131 -17.96 -14.38 8.38
CA PRO A 131 -16.87 -15.33 8.65
C PRO A 131 -15.47 -14.67 8.55
N PRO A 132 -14.43 -15.27 9.17
CA PRO A 132 -13.06 -14.80 8.97
C PRO A 132 -12.64 -15.06 7.53
N ILE A 133 -11.98 -14.07 6.92
CA ILE A 133 -11.57 -14.12 5.51
C ILE A 133 -10.10 -14.49 5.34
N ILE A 134 -9.32 -14.44 6.43
CA ILE A 134 -7.97 -15.01 6.50
C ILE A 134 -8.02 -16.14 7.54
N THR A 135 -7.73 -17.35 7.09
CA THR A 135 -7.82 -18.56 7.92
C THR A 135 -6.54 -18.89 8.66
N ASP A 136 -5.40 -18.49 8.10
CA ASP A 136 -4.13 -18.56 8.81
C ASP A 136 -4.15 -17.56 9.97
N THR A 137 -3.29 -17.76 10.97
CA THR A 137 -3.09 -16.80 12.05
C THR A 137 -1.83 -15.96 11.77
N PRO A 138 -1.89 -14.99 10.85
CA PRO A 138 -0.76 -14.16 10.53
C PRO A 138 -0.39 -13.22 11.67
N THR A 139 0.82 -12.67 11.57
CA THR A 139 1.28 -11.57 12.40
C THR A 139 1.90 -10.49 11.51
N VAL A 140 2.19 -9.32 12.06
CA VAL A 140 2.81 -8.22 11.31
C VAL A 140 4.19 -7.91 11.85
N ILE A 141 5.15 -7.67 10.97
CA ILE A 141 6.47 -7.14 11.32
C ILE A 141 6.70 -5.91 10.47
N THR A 142 7.03 -4.81 11.11
CA THR A 142 7.36 -3.55 10.44
C THR A 142 8.86 -3.31 10.42
N TYR A 143 9.35 -2.51 9.48
CA TYR A 143 10.75 -2.07 9.43
C TYR A 143 10.82 -0.73 8.71
N PHE A 144 11.84 0.08 9.00
CA PHE A 144 12.06 1.32 8.28
C PHE A 144 12.63 1.06 6.88
N GLN A 145 12.06 1.73 5.90
CA GLN A 145 12.40 1.73 4.49
C GLN A 145 12.21 3.15 3.91
N LYS A 146 12.42 3.33 2.61
CA LYS A 146 12.25 4.63 1.93
C LYS A 146 10.80 5.11 1.88
N PHE A 147 9.84 4.20 1.70
CA PHE A 147 8.41 4.50 1.57
C PHE A 147 7.59 3.35 2.18
N ALA A 148 6.31 3.63 2.47
CA ALA A 148 5.36 2.61 2.90
C ALA A 148 5.25 1.53 1.82
N SER A 149 5.39 0.28 2.19
CA SER A 149 5.31 -0.84 1.25
C SER A 149 5.04 -2.14 1.99
N ILE A 150 4.36 -3.08 1.36
CA ILE A 150 4.26 -4.45 1.86
C ILE A 150 5.11 -5.41 1.05
N ARG A 151 5.79 -6.29 1.76
CA ARG A 151 6.46 -7.45 1.20
C ARG A 151 5.62 -8.69 1.45
N LEU A 152 5.02 -9.21 0.40
CA LEU A 152 4.29 -10.47 0.42
C LEU A 152 5.29 -11.62 0.36
N ILE A 153 5.29 -12.46 1.39
CA ILE A 153 6.22 -13.58 1.50
C ILE A 153 5.45 -14.91 1.51
N PRO A 154 5.77 -15.86 0.61
CA PRO A 154 5.00 -17.10 0.49
C PRO A 154 5.35 -18.16 1.54
N TYR A 155 6.40 -17.95 2.33
CA TYR A 155 6.99 -18.96 3.22
C TYR A 155 6.64 -18.79 4.70
N ALA A 156 5.93 -17.71 5.07
CA ALA A 156 5.50 -17.50 6.44
C ALA A 156 4.21 -16.65 6.46
N PRO A 157 3.30 -16.88 7.42
CA PRO A 157 2.13 -16.04 7.61
C PRO A 157 2.53 -14.74 8.34
N VAL A 158 3.33 -13.90 7.69
CA VAL A 158 3.78 -12.61 8.22
C VAL A 158 3.58 -11.55 7.16
N ALA A 159 2.80 -10.52 7.48
CA ALA A 159 2.79 -9.28 6.70
C ALA A 159 4.05 -8.49 7.06
N LEU A 160 5.00 -8.35 6.13
CA LEU A 160 6.24 -7.63 6.35
C LEU A 160 6.12 -6.24 5.74
N VAL A 161 5.95 -5.21 6.58
CA VAL A 161 5.58 -3.85 6.17
C VAL A 161 6.74 -2.88 6.34
N GLY A 162 7.23 -2.30 5.25
CA GLY A 162 8.14 -1.17 5.26
C GLY A 162 7.40 0.12 5.61
N ILE A 163 8.00 0.98 6.44
CA ILE A 163 7.50 2.33 6.76
C ILE A 163 8.60 3.37 6.53
N PRO A 164 8.27 4.62 6.13
CA PRO A 164 9.29 5.65 5.95
C PRO A 164 9.94 6.03 7.28
N PHE A 165 11.22 6.42 7.24
CA PHE A 165 11.93 6.92 8.43
C PHE A 165 11.28 8.14 9.06
N SER A 166 10.57 8.95 8.27
CA SER A 166 9.82 10.11 8.74
C SER A 166 8.74 9.74 9.76
N CYS A 167 8.24 8.50 9.82
CA CYS A 167 7.33 8.02 10.86
C CYS A 167 7.87 8.18 12.29
N THR A 168 9.19 8.36 12.49
CA THR A 168 9.71 8.70 13.81
C THR A 168 9.24 10.08 14.25
N GLU A 169 9.19 11.04 13.34
CA GLU A 169 8.87 12.44 13.62
C GLU A 169 7.43 12.81 13.25
N ASN A 170 6.90 12.20 12.20
CA ASN A 170 5.59 12.47 11.63
C ASN A 170 4.71 11.23 11.68
N SER A 171 3.83 11.15 12.68
CA SER A 171 2.90 10.03 12.83
C SER A 171 1.85 9.96 11.72
N LYS A 172 1.63 11.04 10.95
CA LYS A 172 0.72 11.05 9.80
C LYS A 172 1.13 10.03 8.74
N ASP A 173 2.44 9.81 8.57
CA ASP A 173 2.97 8.84 7.61
C ASP A 173 2.60 7.38 7.95
N LEU A 174 2.14 7.11 9.18
CA LEU A 174 1.63 5.80 9.57
C LEU A 174 0.23 5.50 8.98
N LEU A 175 -0.44 6.49 8.39
CA LEU A 175 -1.76 6.34 7.74
C LEU A 175 -1.70 5.56 6.43
N ALA A 176 -0.51 5.33 5.88
CA ALA A 176 -0.32 4.41 4.77
C ALA A 176 -0.37 2.93 5.19
N VAL A 177 -0.13 2.61 6.47
CA VAL A 177 -0.08 1.21 6.95
C VAL A 177 -1.38 0.41 6.70
N PRO A 178 -2.60 0.95 6.91
CA PRO A 178 -3.84 0.27 6.56
C PRO A 178 -3.96 -0.10 5.07
N HIS A 179 -3.48 0.76 4.17
CA HIS A 179 -3.43 0.47 2.74
C HIS A 179 -2.49 -0.73 2.46
N GLU A 180 -1.29 -0.72 3.05
CA GLU A 180 -0.35 -1.84 2.93
C GLU A 180 -0.91 -3.16 3.45
N ILE A 181 -1.66 -3.12 4.55
CA ILE A 181 -2.38 -4.30 5.06
C ILE A 181 -3.52 -4.71 4.12
N GLY A 182 -4.16 -3.76 3.43
CA GLY A 182 -5.14 -4.03 2.37
C GLY A 182 -4.58 -4.93 1.27
N HIS A 183 -3.34 -4.73 0.82
CA HIS A 183 -2.68 -5.65 -0.12
C HIS A 183 -2.51 -7.06 0.45
N TYR A 184 -2.13 -7.18 1.73
CA TYR A 184 -2.05 -8.49 2.39
C TYR A 184 -3.40 -9.21 2.36
N VAL A 185 -4.47 -8.50 2.73
CA VAL A 185 -5.83 -9.05 2.76
C VAL A 185 -6.32 -9.40 1.37
N PHE A 186 -6.02 -8.60 0.35
CA PHE A 186 -6.38 -8.93 -1.02
C PHE A 186 -5.79 -10.27 -1.48
N ARG A 187 -4.54 -10.53 -1.11
CA ARG A 187 -3.74 -11.67 -1.59
C ARG A 187 -3.97 -12.94 -0.80
N HIS A 188 -4.25 -12.82 0.50
CA HIS A 188 -4.47 -13.95 1.41
C HIS A 188 -5.95 -14.16 1.77
N GLY A 189 -6.82 -13.20 1.44
CA GLY A 189 -8.25 -13.27 1.68
C GLY A 189 -8.93 -14.31 0.80
N ALA A 190 -9.75 -15.15 1.43
CA ALA A 190 -10.56 -16.15 0.77
C ALA A 190 -11.88 -16.36 1.50
N ASN A 191 -12.89 -16.85 0.77
CA ASN A 191 -14.15 -17.33 1.33
C ASN A 191 -14.53 -18.65 0.65
N SER A 192 -15.75 -19.14 0.87
CA SER A 192 -16.24 -20.39 0.26
C SER A 192 -16.24 -20.40 -1.27
N ASN A 193 -16.17 -19.23 -1.92
CA ASN A 193 -16.13 -19.09 -3.38
C ASN A 193 -14.69 -18.96 -3.94
N GLY A 194 -13.66 -19.08 -3.10
CA GLY A 194 -12.25 -19.04 -3.48
C GLY A 194 -11.51 -17.78 -3.02
N THR A 195 -10.36 -17.49 -3.63
CA THR A 195 -9.54 -16.32 -3.27
C THR A 195 -10.16 -15.01 -3.78
N PHE A 196 -9.92 -13.91 -3.08
CA PHE A 196 -10.44 -12.60 -3.46
C PHE A 196 -9.92 -12.14 -4.81
N ARG A 197 -8.62 -12.30 -5.10
CA ARG A 197 -8.03 -12.01 -6.41
C ARG A 197 -8.78 -12.72 -7.54
N LYS A 198 -9.07 -14.02 -7.39
CA LYS A 198 -9.77 -14.79 -8.42
C LYS A 198 -11.22 -14.33 -8.57
N GLN A 199 -11.94 -14.15 -7.46
CA GLN A 199 -13.34 -13.69 -7.51
C GLN A 199 -13.48 -12.31 -8.15
N LEU A 200 -12.55 -11.39 -7.87
CA LEU A 200 -12.54 -10.06 -8.45
C LEU A 200 -12.20 -10.12 -9.95
N ASP A 201 -11.17 -10.88 -10.36
CA ASP A 201 -10.86 -11.05 -11.78
C ASP A 201 -12.02 -11.71 -12.54
N ASP A 202 -12.60 -12.80 -12.02
CA ASP A 202 -13.76 -13.48 -12.60
C ASP A 202 -14.94 -12.51 -12.78
N TYR A 203 -15.24 -11.69 -11.77
CA TYR A 203 -16.27 -10.68 -11.87
C TYR A 203 -15.97 -9.65 -12.97
N LEU A 204 -14.73 -9.12 -13.00
CA LEU A 204 -14.30 -8.18 -14.04
C LEU A 204 -14.25 -8.81 -15.44
N ASN A 205 -14.16 -10.14 -15.58
CA ASN A 205 -14.32 -10.85 -16.86
C ASN A 205 -15.77 -10.79 -17.38
N THR A 206 -16.76 -10.68 -16.48
CA THR A 206 -18.19 -10.61 -16.87
C THR A 206 -18.60 -9.26 -17.42
N LEU A 207 -17.88 -8.18 -17.07
CA LEU A 207 -18.13 -6.84 -17.57
C LEU A 207 -17.62 -6.76 -19.03
N GLN A 208 -18.51 -6.60 -20.00
CA GLN A 208 -18.12 -6.49 -21.42
C GLN A 208 -18.50 -5.11 -21.97
N PRO A 209 -17.53 -4.30 -22.47
CA PRO A 209 -16.08 -4.53 -22.48
C PRO A 209 -15.40 -4.10 -21.16
N SER A 210 -14.68 -5.00 -20.48
CA SER A 210 -13.85 -4.66 -19.31
C SER A 210 -12.53 -4.01 -19.74
N PRO A 211 -12.24 -2.76 -19.35
CA PRO A 211 -10.98 -2.11 -19.71
C PRO A 211 -9.78 -2.78 -19.01
N LYS A 212 -8.63 -2.80 -19.70
CA LYS A 212 -7.41 -3.44 -19.16
C LYS A 212 -6.90 -2.78 -17.88
N TYR A 213 -6.95 -1.44 -17.82
CA TYR A 213 -6.49 -0.68 -16.65
C TYR A 213 -7.19 -1.13 -15.37
N ASN A 214 -8.50 -1.41 -15.45
CA ASN A 214 -9.29 -1.73 -14.27
C ASN A 214 -8.87 -3.05 -13.60
N ARG A 215 -8.32 -4.00 -14.37
CA ARG A 215 -7.75 -5.22 -13.80
C ARG A 215 -6.39 -4.99 -13.17
N LYS A 216 -5.57 -4.11 -13.77
CA LYS A 216 -4.26 -3.78 -13.19
C LYS A 216 -4.44 -3.08 -11.84
N TRP A 217 -5.44 -2.21 -11.74
CA TRP A 217 -5.76 -1.46 -10.54
C TRP A 217 -6.53 -2.26 -9.48
N MET A 218 -6.90 -3.52 -9.74
CA MET A 218 -7.86 -4.24 -8.88
C MET A 218 -7.36 -4.35 -7.43
N GLU A 219 -6.07 -4.55 -7.26
CA GLU A 219 -5.42 -4.68 -5.95
C GLU A 219 -5.30 -3.35 -5.24
N GLU A 220 -4.89 -2.30 -5.96
CA GLU A 220 -4.82 -0.93 -5.43
C GLU A 220 -6.19 -0.41 -4.99
N VAL A 221 -7.23 -0.62 -5.81
CA VAL A 221 -8.61 -0.24 -5.46
C VAL A 221 -9.09 -1.01 -4.23
N PHE A 222 -8.74 -2.29 -4.11
CA PHE A 222 -9.05 -3.08 -2.93
C PHE A 222 -8.31 -2.56 -1.69
N ALA A 223 -7.02 -2.27 -1.82
CA ALA A 223 -6.17 -1.77 -0.73
C ALA A 223 -6.63 -0.37 -0.25
N ASP A 224 -7.00 0.51 -1.17
CA ASP A 224 -7.62 1.81 -0.90
C ASP A 224 -8.94 1.67 -0.13
N ALA A 225 -9.81 0.77 -0.59
CA ALA A 225 -11.08 0.51 0.09
C ALA A 225 -10.87 -0.07 1.48
N TYR A 226 -10.01 -1.08 1.61
CA TYR A 226 -9.70 -1.71 2.89
C TYR A 226 -9.07 -0.71 3.87
N GLY A 227 -8.03 0.00 3.45
CA GLY A 227 -7.35 0.97 4.29
C GLY A 227 -8.29 2.09 4.74
N CYS A 228 -9.15 2.58 3.85
CA CYS A 228 -10.14 3.61 4.17
C CYS A 228 -11.22 3.09 5.14
N LEU A 229 -11.64 1.82 5.05
CA LEU A 229 -12.53 1.22 6.05
C LEU A 229 -11.85 1.08 7.42
N VAL A 230 -10.55 0.83 7.47
CA VAL A 230 -9.80 0.68 8.74
C VAL A 230 -9.50 2.01 9.41
N ALA A 231 -8.94 2.97 8.68
CA ALA A 231 -8.45 4.24 9.22
C ALA A 231 -9.36 5.44 8.96
N GLY A 232 -10.45 5.22 8.21
CA GLY A 232 -11.53 6.18 8.03
C GLY A 232 -11.13 7.44 7.28
N ALA A 233 -11.71 8.56 7.70
CA ALA A 233 -11.65 9.82 6.96
C ALA A 233 -10.23 10.42 6.92
N ALA A 234 -9.40 10.11 7.92
CA ALA A 234 -8.09 10.74 7.97
C ALA A 234 -7.02 10.03 7.13
N MET A 235 -7.10 8.72 6.87
CA MET A 235 -6.33 8.13 5.77
C MET A 235 -6.78 8.73 4.43
N ALA A 236 -8.09 8.86 4.21
CA ALA A 236 -8.61 9.45 2.97
C ALA A 236 -8.10 10.88 2.74
N LEU A 237 -8.08 11.71 3.79
CA LEU A 237 -7.53 13.06 3.74
C LEU A 237 -6.03 13.08 3.47
N ASP A 238 -5.26 12.25 4.16
CA ASP A 238 -3.81 12.11 3.95
C ASP A 238 -3.50 11.71 2.49
N PHE A 239 -4.22 10.73 1.96
CA PHE A 239 -4.00 10.28 0.59
C PHE A 239 -4.48 11.30 -0.45
N GLN A 240 -5.47 12.14 -0.14
CA GLN A 240 -5.83 13.31 -0.95
C GLN A 240 -4.70 14.34 -0.99
N ASP A 241 -4.06 14.62 0.16
CA ASP A 241 -2.89 15.50 0.22
C ASP A 241 -1.77 14.93 -0.68
N LEU A 242 -1.49 13.62 -0.60
CA LEU A 242 -0.48 12.98 -1.45
C LEU A 242 -0.80 13.05 -2.96
N GLN A 243 -2.08 13.01 -3.35
CA GLN A 243 -2.45 13.13 -4.76
C GLN A 243 -2.24 14.55 -5.29
N ILE A 244 -2.45 15.59 -4.47
CA ILE A 244 -2.32 16.98 -4.91
C ILE A 244 -0.87 17.42 -5.10
N GLU A 245 0.08 16.70 -4.47
CA GLU A 245 1.52 16.94 -4.63
C GLU A 245 2.07 16.47 -5.98
N LYS A 246 1.29 15.73 -6.78
CA LYS A 246 1.69 15.24 -8.09
C LYS A 246 1.81 16.38 -9.10
N SER A 247 2.72 16.22 -10.06
CA SER A 247 2.83 17.16 -11.17
C SER A 247 1.53 17.13 -12.00
N PRO A 248 1.18 18.21 -12.73
CA PRO A 248 -0.02 18.22 -13.57
C PRO A 248 -0.08 17.07 -14.58
N ASP A 249 1.06 16.61 -15.09
CA ASP A 249 1.14 15.48 -16.02
C ASP A 249 0.89 14.16 -15.29
N ASP A 250 1.56 13.92 -14.15
CA ASP A 250 1.38 12.70 -13.35
C ASP A 250 -0.03 12.60 -12.74
N PHE A 251 -0.71 13.75 -12.54
CA PHE A 251 -2.02 13.81 -11.90
C PHE A 251 -3.12 13.11 -12.70
N ILE A 252 -2.96 13.07 -14.03
CA ILE A 252 -3.92 12.51 -14.98
C ILE A 252 -3.38 11.28 -15.72
N ASP A 253 -2.15 10.85 -15.46
CA ASP A 253 -1.55 9.72 -16.14
C ASP A 253 -1.79 8.41 -15.37
N ASP A 254 -1.94 7.33 -16.13
CA ASP A 254 -2.00 5.95 -15.64
C ASP A 254 -0.60 5.35 -15.77
N ASP A 255 0.09 5.21 -14.64
CA ASP A 255 1.42 4.58 -14.58
C ASP A 255 1.38 3.06 -14.88
N GLY A 256 0.17 2.52 -15.05
CA GLY A 256 -0.08 1.11 -15.36
C GLY A 256 -0.13 0.22 -14.13
N GLU A 257 0.09 0.76 -12.93
CA GLU A 257 0.06 0.05 -11.65
C GLU A 257 -1.07 0.57 -10.74
N HIS A 258 -1.24 1.90 -10.69
CA HIS A 258 -2.17 2.58 -9.79
C HIS A 258 -3.30 3.29 -10.54
N PRO A 259 -4.49 3.43 -9.94
CA PRO A 259 -5.48 4.37 -10.45
C PRO A 259 -4.87 5.78 -10.54
N ALA A 260 -5.19 6.50 -11.60
CA ALA A 260 -4.73 7.88 -11.78
C ALA A 260 -4.99 8.71 -10.50
N PRO A 261 -4.03 9.56 -10.06
CA PRO A 261 -4.16 10.35 -8.83
C PRO A 261 -5.47 11.14 -8.74
N LEU A 262 -5.94 11.69 -9.86
CA LEU A 262 -7.24 12.37 -9.96
C LEU A 262 -8.43 11.52 -9.45
N LEU A 263 -8.40 10.20 -9.64
CA LEU A 263 -9.50 9.30 -9.38
C LEU A 263 -9.54 8.77 -7.93
N ARG A 264 -8.38 8.54 -7.32
CA ARG A 264 -8.29 7.86 -6.01
C ARG A 264 -9.10 8.53 -4.89
N PRO A 265 -9.11 9.87 -4.76
CA PRO A 265 -9.94 10.57 -3.78
C PRO A 265 -11.44 10.29 -3.86
N TYR A 266 -11.95 10.08 -5.07
CA TYR A 266 -13.33 9.72 -5.26
C TYR A 266 -13.62 8.28 -4.79
N LEU A 267 -12.66 7.36 -4.89
CA LEU A 267 -12.78 6.03 -4.29
C LEU A 267 -12.92 6.12 -2.77
N TYR A 268 -12.11 6.94 -2.10
CA TYR A 268 -12.21 7.11 -0.65
C TYR A 268 -13.56 7.70 -0.23
N THR A 269 -14.05 8.74 -0.92
CA THR A 269 -15.37 9.31 -0.60
C THR A 269 -16.50 8.30 -0.83
N ALA A 270 -16.43 7.51 -1.89
CA ALA A 270 -17.39 6.42 -2.12
C ALA A 270 -17.34 5.37 -1.00
N VAL A 271 -16.16 4.95 -0.55
CA VAL A 271 -16.02 4.03 0.59
C VAL A 271 -16.58 4.66 1.87
N LEU A 272 -16.24 5.92 2.13
CA LEU A 272 -16.73 6.65 3.30
C LEU A 272 -18.24 6.82 3.30
N SER A 273 -18.90 6.88 2.14
CA SER A 273 -20.36 6.95 2.09
C SER A 273 -21.05 5.73 2.74
N TYR A 274 -20.35 4.58 2.82
CA TYR A 274 -20.84 3.39 3.53
C TYR A 274 -20.72 3.49 5.05
N ILE A 275 -19.75 4.25 5.56
CA ILE A 275 -19.40 4.27 6.99
C ILE A 275 -19.74 5.60 7.68
N SER A 276 -19.68 6.71 6.94
CA SER A 276 -19.99 8.07 7.39
C SER A 276 -20.27 8.99 6.20
N ALA A 277 -21.56 9.18 5.90
CA ALA A 277 -22.02 10.12 4.86
C ALA A 277 -21.47 11.55 5.08
N SER A 278 -21.42 12.01 6.33
CA SER A 278 -20.89 13.35 6.65
C SER A 278 -19.42 13.53 6.27
N TRP A 279 -18.58 12.50 6.48
CA TRP A 279 -17.16 12.58 6.14
C TRP A 279 -16.95 12.48 4.64
N SER A 280 -17.70 11.60 3.98
CA SER A 280 -17.74 11.50 2.53
C SER A 280 -18.03 12.87 1.89
N ASP A 281 -19.07 13.56 2.34
CA ASP A 281 -19.45 14.86 1.77
C ASP A 281 -18.39 15.95 2.00
N LYS A 282 -17.86 16.05 3.22
CA LYS A 282 -16.79 17.02 3.54
C LYS A 282 -15.53 16.80 2.68
N LEU A 283 -15.06 15.56 2.58
CA LEU A 283 -13.86 15.23 1.80
C LEU A 283 -14.08 15.35 0.29
N ARG A 284 -15.31 15.14 -0.19
CA ARG A 284 -15.65 15.37 -1.60
C ARG A 284 -15.58 16.85 -1.94
N VAL A 285 -16.21 17.72 -1.13
CA VAL A 285 -16.16 19.18 -1.33
C VAL A 285 -14.72 19.69 -1.29
N LEU A 286 -13.94 19.23 -0.30
CA LEU A 286 -12.53 19.61 -0.20
C LEU A 286 -11.74 19.16 -1.43
N TRP A 287 -11.93 17.92 -1.88
CA TRP A 287 -11.24 17.41 -3.06
C TRP A 287 -11.60 18.16 -4.33
N ASP A 288 -12.89 18.45 -4.54
CA ASP A 288 -13.35 19.21 -5.70
C ASP A 288 -12.72 20.61 -5.75
N ALA A 289 -12.60 21.28 -4.61
CA ALA A 289 -11.93 22.59 -4.50
C ALA A 289 -10.43 22.48 -4.84
N ARG A 290 -9.73 21.51 -4.25
CA ARG A 290 -8.28 21.32 -4.49
C ARG A 290 -7.98 20.92 -5.94
N ARG A 291 -8.78 20.02 -6.51
CA ARG A 291 -8.70 19.64 -7.91
C ARG A 291 -8.88 20.85 -8.82
N GLN A 292 -9.86 21.72 -8.55
CA GLN A 292 -10.05 22.94 -9.36
C GLN A 292 -8.83 23.87 -9.29
N ALA A 293 -8.18 23.97 -8.12
CA ALA A 293 -6.96 24.76 -7.97
C ALA A 293 -5.76 24.16 -8.73
N GLN A 294 -5.63 22.83 -8.76
CA GLN A 294 -4.54 22.14 -9.48
C GLN A 294 -4.78 22.05 -10.99
N ASN A 295 -6.02 21.80 -11.41
CA ASN A 295 -6.45 21.70 -12.81
C ASN A 295 -6.82 23.08 -13.40
N ALA A 296 -5.85 24.00 -13.48
CA ALA A 296 -6.00 25.26 -14.22
C ALA A 296 -6.39 25.07 -15.72
N SER A 297 -6.40 23.83 -16.23
CA SER A 297 -6.82 23.45 -17.59
C SER A 297 -8.26 22.90 -17.71
N GLY A 298 -8.98 22.66 -16.61
CA GLY A 298 -10.39 22.22 -16.64
C GLY A 298 -10.65 20.80 -17.17
N SER A 299 -9.64 19.93 -17.30
CA SER A 299 -9.85 18.56 -17.78
C SER A 299 -10.63 17.71 -16.76
N GLU A 300 -11.75 17.12 -17.20
CA GLU A 300 -12.50 16.06 -16.48
C GLU A 300 -12.11 14.65 -16.95
N SER A 301 -10.95 14.52 -17.58
CA SER A 301 -10.48 13.29 -18.19
C SER A 301 -9.07 12.94 -17.75
N PHE A 302 -8.77 11.64 -17.72
CA PHE A 302 -7.44 11.10 -17.52
C PHE A 302 -7.04 10.25 -18.73
N THR A 303 -5.74 10.03 -18.94
CA THR A 303 -5.22 9.18 -20.01
C THR A 303 -4.83 7.81 -19.48
N THR A 304 -5.12 6.77 -20.25
CA THR A 304 -4.69 5.39 -19.97
C THR A 304 -4.48 4.64 -21.28
N VAL A 305 -3.95 3.41 -21.23
CA VAL A 305 -3.75 2.56 -22.40
C VAL A 305 -4.82 1.47 -22.52
N ASP A 306 -5.37 1.30 -23.73
CA ASP A 306 -6.40 0.30 -24.00
C ASP A 306 -5.86 -1.13 -24.20
N ARG A 307 -6.73 -2.06 -24.64
CA ARG A 307 -6.33 -3.44 -24.92
C ARG A 307 -5.24 -3.60 -25.98
N ARG A 308 -5.04 -2.60 -26.83
CA ARG A 308 -4.08 -2.56 -27.95
C ARG A 308 -2.89 -1.66 -27.65
N ASN A 309 -2.69 -1.27 -26.39
CA ASN A 309 -1.65 -0.34 -25.96
C ASN A 309 -1.78 1.06 -26.60
N LYS A 310 -3.01 1.44 -26.98
CA LYS A 310 -3.30 2.77 -27.51
C LYS A 310 -3.72 3.68 -26.36
N THR A 311 -3.12 4.86 -26.26
CA THR A 311 -3.57 5.90 -25.35
C THR A 311 -5.02 6.28 -25.66
N ILE A 312 -5.88 6.14 -24.66
CA ILE A 312 -7.28 6.56 -24.68
C ILE A 312 -7.44 7.64 -23.62
N GLN A 313 -8.18 8.70 -23.96
CA GLN A 313 -8.71 9.60 -22.96
C GLN A 313 -9.98 8.98 -22.40
N VAL A 314 -10.00 8.81 -21.08
CA VAL A 314 -11.18 8.40 -20.35
C VAL A 314 -11.89 9.68 -19.92
N ILE A 315 -12.81 10.14 -20.77
CA ILE A 315 -13.63 11.34 -20.57
C ILE A 315 -14.86 10.96 -19.74
N HIS A 316 -15.38 11.89 -18.93
CA HIS A 316 -16.63 11.78 -18.16
C HIS A 316 -16.59 10.91 -16.90
N TYR A 317 -15.41 10.63 -16.35
CA TYR A 317 -15.35 9.89 -15.09
C TYR A 317 -15.91 10.73 -13.93
N LEU A 318 -15.61 12.04 -13.87
CA LEU A 318 -15.95 12.86 -12.71
C LEU A 318 -17.45 13.17 -12.59
N SER A 319 -18.12 13.48 -13.70
CA SER A 319 -19.57 13.72 -13.72
C SER A 319 -20.41 12.44 -13.59
N ALA A 320 -19.84 11.28 -13.88
CA ALA A 320 -20.48 9.97 -13.71
C ALA A 320 -20.07 9.25 -12.41
N PHE A 321 -18.99 9.69 -11.75
CA PHE A 321 -18.60 9.19 -10.44
C PHE A 321 -19.47 9.89 -9.40
N ASP A 322 -20.69 9.39 -9.29
CA ASP A 322 -21.54 9.74 -8.17
C ASP A 322 -21.10 8.89 -6.97
N SER A 323 -20.34 9.51 -6.06
CA SER A 323 -19.96 8.88 -4.79
C SER A 323 -21.15 8.40 -3.96
N THR A 324 -22.36 8.95 -4.20
CA THR A 324 -23.61 8.48 -3.59
C THR A 324 -24.29 7.35 -4.37
N ASN A 325 -23.84 7.11 -5.60
CA ASN A 325 -24.31 6.06 -6.47
C ASN A 325 -23.15 5.27 -7.08
N ILE A 326 -22.53 4.45 -6.23
CA ILE A 326 -21.63 3.35 -6.62
C ILE A 326 -22.24 2.39 -7.66
N ASN A 327 -23.54 2.52 -7.97
CA ASN A 327 -24.19 1.83 -9.08
C ASN A 327 -23.98 2.46 -10.46
N ALA A 328 -23.31 3.61 -10.55
CA ALA A 328 -22.86 4.16 -11.82
C ALA A 328 -21.99 3.14 -12.57
N ASN A 329 -22.20 3.02 -13.87
CA ASN A 329 -21.64 1.97 -14.74
C ASN A 329 -20.16 2.24 -15.12
N LEU A 330 -19.37 2.77 -14.17
CA LEU A 330 -17.94 3.00 -14.35
C LEU A 330 -17.17 1.73 -13.95
N PRO A 331 -16.19 1.28 -14.76
CA PRO A 331 -15.38 0.10 -14.48
C PRO A 331 -14.79 0.08 -13.07
N VAL A 332 -14.27 1.20 -12.58
CA VAL A 332 -13.68 1.28 -11.23
C VAL A 332 -14.73 1.09 -10.13
N ASN A 333 -15.97 1.56 -10.35
CA ASN A 333 -17.07 1.42 -9.37
C ASN A 333 -17.49 -0.04 -9.24
N HIS A 334 -17.43 -0.79 -10.34
CA HIS A 334 -17.62 -2.23 -10.30
C HIS A 334 -16.54 -2.93 -9.49
N THR A 335 -15.27 -2.56 -9.69
CA THR A 335 -14.15 -3.09 -8.90
C THR A 335 -14.32 -2.77 -7.42
N LEU A 336 -14.61 -1.52 -7.09
CA LEU A 336 -14.82 -1.06 -5.72
C LEU A 336 -16.00 -1.77 -5.05
N ARG A 337 -17.16 -1.82 -5.71
CA ARG A 337 -18.34 -2.53 -5.19
C ARG A 337 -18.01 -3.99 -4.91
N LYS A 338 -17.34 -4.65 -5.87
CA LYS A 338 -16.99 -6.06 -5.70
C LYS A 338 -15.96 -6.26 -4.58
N ALA A 339 -14.99 -5.35 -4.43
CA ALA A 339 -14.06 -5.37 -3.31
C ALA A 339 -14.80 -5.26 -1.97
N LEU A 340 -15.75 -4.33 -1.85
CA LEU A 340 -16.58 -4.17 -0.65
C LEU A 340 -17.47 -5.39 -0.36
N GLU A 341 -18.03 -6.04 -1.40
CA GLU A 341 -18.79 -7.29 -1.25
C GLU A 341 -17.95 -8.48 -0.75
N LEU A 342 -16.64 -8.48 -1.03
CA LEU A 342 -15.73 -9.56 -0.61
C LEU A 342 -15.34 -9.44 0.87
N LEU A 343 -15.38 -8.23 1.42
CA LEU A 343 -15.06 -7.98 2.83
C LEU A 343 -16.21 -8.47 3.72
N PRO A 344 -15.89 -9.10 4.87
CA PRO A 344 -16.91 -9.59 5.80
C PRO A 344 -17.76 -8.41 6.27
N ASP A 345 -19.07 -8.65 6.46
CA ASP A 345 -20.12 -7.65 6.69
C ASP A 345 -19.54 -6.32 7.18
N ALA A 346 -19.56 -5.31 6.31
CA ALA A 346 -19.19 -3.93 6.64
C ALA A 346 -20.12 -3.28 7.70
N ASN A 347 -20.81 -4.11 8.49
CA ASN A 347 -21.50 -3.70 9.70
C ASN A 347 -20.45 -3.09 10.64
N LEU A 348 -20.47 -1.76 10.68
CA LEU A 348 -19.43 -0.84 11.16
C LEU A 348 -18.91 -1.11 12.58
N ALA A 349 -19.61 -1.94 13.35
CA ALA A 349 -19.26 -2.28 14.72
C ALA A 349 -17.87 -2.91 14.87
N HIS A 350 -17.30 -3.52 13.82
CA HIS A 350 -15.95 -4.12 13.88
C HIS A 350 -14.86 -3.23 13.28
N TRP A 351 -15.25 -2.18 12.57
CA TRP A 351 -14.35 -1.20 11.93
C TRP A 351 -14.21 0.00 12.88
N ASN A 352 -13.48 -0.18 13.97
CA ASN A 352 -13.38 0.78 15.06
C ASN A 352 -12.34 1.89 14.76
N GLU A 353 -12.70 2.82 13.87
CA GLU A 353 -11.91 4.01 13.52
C GLU A 353 -11.40 4.73 14.78
N ALA A 354 -12.24 4.88 15.82
CA ALA A 354 -11.90 5.57 17.05
C ALA A 354 -10.77 4.90 17.86
N ALA A 355 -10.68 3.56 17.84
CA ALA A 355 -9.61 2.84 18.54
C ALA A 355 -8.24 3.03 17.86
N TRP A 356 -8.22 3.07 16.52
CA TRP A 356 -7.01 3.29 15.75
C TRP A 356 -6.45 4.70 15.99
N TRP A 357 -7.32 5.71 15.98
CA TRP A 357 -6.94 7.09 16.24
C TRP A 357 -6.50 7.39 17.67
N THR A 358 -7.14 6.76 18.65
CA THR A 358 -6.72 6.89 20.06
C THR A 358 -5.27 6.43 20.24
N GLN A 359 -4.84 5.39 19.53
CA GLN A 359 -3.46 4.90 19.57
C GLN A 359 -2.48 5.87 18.92
N ILE A 360 -2.77 6.39 17.73
CA ILE A 360 -1.91 7.36 17.01
C ILE A 360 -1.75 8.67 17.80
N ARG A 361 -2.82 9.14 18.45
CA ARG A 361 -2.79 10.38 19.25
C ARG A 361 -1.88 10.29 20.47
N ASN A 362 -1.88 9.15 21.17
CA ASN A 362 -1.07 8.98 22.39
C ASN A 362 0.44 9.16 22.14
N ILE A 363 0.89 9.15 20.89
CA ILE A 363 2.29 9.43 20.49
C ILE A 363 2.55 10.95 20.36
N GLN A 364 1.58 11.71 19.83
CA GLN A 364 1.74 13.15 19.59
C GLN A 364 1.71 13.99 20.87
N LEU A 365 1.15 13.46 21.97
CA LEU A 365 1.06 14.18 23.26
C LEU A 365 2.34 14.15 24.10
N THR A 366 3.49 13.77 23.52
CA THR A 366 4.82 14.09 24.07
C THR A 366 5.20 15.50 23.59
N PRO A 367 5.52 16.47 24.47
CA PRO A 367 5.21 17.88 24.27
C PRO A 367 6.17 18.55 23.26
N ALA A 368 5.75 18.65 22.00
CA ALA A 368 6.43 19.51 21.01
C ALA A 368 5.51 20.13 19.95
N ILE A 369 4.21 19.80 19.89
CA ILE A 369 3.33 20.28 18.82
C ILE A 369 2.14 21.03 19.43
N SER A 370 2.39 22.23 19.94
CA SER A 370 1.35 23.20 20.29
C SER A 370 1.30 24.38 19.31
N THR A 371 2.00 24.31 18.18
CA THR A 371 2.09 25.41 17.20
C THR A 371 2.23 24.85 15.78
N LEU A 372 1.16 24.32 15.21
CA LEU A 372 0.98 24.25 13.77
C LEU A 372 0.06 25.40 13.38
N THR A 373 0.65 26.54 13.01
CA THR A 373 -0.05 27.62 12.31
C THR A 373 0.12 27.38 10.82
N PHE A 374 -0.96 27.03 10.12
CA PHE A 374 -1.00 26.97 8.67
C PHE A 374 -1.16 28.40 8.13
N THR A 375 -0.09 28.97 7.60
CA THR A 375 -0.15 30.26 6.90
C THR A 375 0.11 30.04 5.41
N ASN A 376 -0.84 30.50 4.58
CA ASN A 376 -0.85 30.53 3.11
C ASN A 376 -1.58 29.38 2.37
N LEU A 377 -2.88 29.25 2.62
CA LEU A 377 -3.85 28.68 1.67
C LEU A 377 -5.05 29.62 1.58
N ASP A 378 -5.77 29.63 0.46
CA ASP A 378 -7.01 30.40 0.28
C ASP A 378 -7.95 30.18 1.47
N THR A 379 -8.58 31.25 1.95
CA THR A 379 -9.28 31.31 3.24
C THR A 379 -10.42 30.29 3.38
N ASP A 380 -11.03 29.86 2.28
CA ASP A 380 -12.16 28.92 2.31
C ASP A 380 -11.74 27.44 2.40
N THR A 381 -10.60 27.06 1.81
CA THR A 381 -10.12 25.65 1.86
C THR A 381 -9.38 25.34 3.16
N SER A 382 -8.64 26.31 3.69
CA SER A 382 -7.99 26.22 5.00
C SER A 382 -9.00 26.04 6.13
N ALA A 383 -10.11 26.79 6.12
CA ALA A 383 -11.17 26.66 7.13
C ALA A 383 -11.83 25.28 7.13
N ILE A 384 -12.11 24.69 5.95
CA ILE A 384 -12.68 23.33 5.85
C ILE A 384 -11.68 22.29 6.33
N GLN A 385 -10.41 22.41 5.93
CA GLN A 385 -9.36 21.50 6.34
C GLN A 385 -9.13 21.56 7.86
N ASP A 386 -9.00 22.76 8.42
CA ASP A 386 -8.85 22.96 9.86
C ASP A 386 -10.09 22.47 10.61
N PHE A 387 -11.30 22.69 10.09
CA PHE A 387 -12.52 22.14 10.65
C PHE A 387 -12.55 20.61 10.61
N ILE A 388 -12.09 19.98 9.52
CA ILE A 388 -12.00 18.52 9.42
C ILE A 388 -10.98 17.99 10.44
N TYR A 389 -9.79 18.58 10.50
CA TYR A 389 -8.77 18.22 11.48
C TYR A 389 -9.25 18.46 12.90
N GLN A 390 -9.97 19.54 13.16
CA GLN A 390 -10.52 19.88 14.48
C GLN A 390 -11.70 18.96 14.86
N ASP A 391 -12.65 18.68 13.97
CA ASP A 391 -13.76 17.73 14.21
C ASP A 391 -13.25 16.30 14.42
N LEU A 392 -12.23 15.89 13.66
CA LEU A 392 -11.48 14.67 13.95
C LEU A 392 -10.87 14.76 15.34
N GLN A 393 -10.18 15.85 15.67
CA GLN A 393 -9.59 16.04 16.98
C GLN A 393 -10.62 15.98 18.12
N ASP A 394 -11.78 16.59 17.97
CA ASP A 394 -12.82 16.72 19.00
C ASP A 394 -13.54 15.38 19.24
N LYS A 395 -13.88 14.66 18.17
CA LYS A 395 -14.41 13.29 18.27
C LYS A 395 -13.44 12.35 18.96
N ILE A 396 -12.14 12.53 18.74
CA ILE A 396 -11.09 11.72 19.40
C ILE A 396 -10.85 12.19 20.86
N THR A 397 -11.12 13.46 21.25
CA THR A 397 -10.95 13.95 22.65
C THR A 397 -12.15 13.64 23.53
N GLY A 398 -13.27 13.20 22.95
CA GLY A 398 -14.54 13.02 23.67
C GLY A 398 -15.16 14.36 24.12
N GLN A 399 -14.73 15.49 23.55
CA GLN A 399 -15.38 16.77 23.78
C GLN A 399 -16.59 16.88 22.85
N ASN A 400 -17.79 16.70 23.42
CA ASN A 400 -19.04 16.97 22.72
C ASN A 400 -19.15 18.48 22.46
N ILE A 401 -19.06 18.91 21.19
CA ILE A 401 -19.50 20.25 20.79
C ILE A 401 -21.03 20.23 20.64
N PRO A 402 -21.78 21.11 21.32
CA PRO A 402 -23.20 21.29 21.04
C PRO A 402 -23.37 21.84 19.62
N SER A 403 -24.20 21.18 18.82
CA SER A 403 -24.51 21.59 17.44
C SER A 403 -25.29 22.91 17.43
N HIS A 404 -24.64 24.06 17.34
CA HIS A 404 -25.22 25.29 16.78
C HIS A 404 -24.13 26.22 16.21
N ASP A 405 -24.47 26.82 15.07
CA ASP A 405 -23.80 27.88 14.32
C ASP A 405 -22.70 27.48 13.33
N ILE A 406 -23.14 27.11 12.12
CA ILE A 406 -22.35 27.23 10.88
C ILE A 406 -22.43 28.71 10.45
N PRO A 407 -21.31 29.42 10.20
CA PRO A 407 -21.38 30.81 9.74
C PRO A 407 -21.86 30.87 8.28
N GLU A 408 -22.89 31.68 8.01
CA GLU A 408 -23.24 32.10 6.65
C GLU A 408 -22.12 32.99 6.08
N LEU A 409 -21.55 32.57 4.94
CA LEU A 409 -20.56 33.34 4.20
C LEU A 409 -21.25 34.40 3.34
N THR A 410 -21.09 35.68 3.70
CA THR A 410 -21.31 36.81 2.79
C THR A 410 -20.14 37.80 2.89
N GLY A 411 -19.35 37.94 1.83
CA GLY A 411 -18.32 38.96 1.72
C GLY A 411 -17.71 39.03 0.32
N SER A 412 -17.77 40.19 -0.33
CA SER A 412 -17.21 40.45 -1.66
C SER A 412 -15.71 40.77 -1.58
N CYS A 413 -14.92 40.20 -2.49
CA CYS A 413 -13.48 40.40 -2.56
C CYS A 413 -13.11 41.61 -3.44
N ASP A 414 -12.31 42.51 -2.89
CA ASP A 414 -11.61 43.60 -3.59
C ASP A 414 -10.18 43.13 -3.91
N THR A 415 -9.77 43.26 -5.17
CA THR A 415 -8.48 42.76 -5.68
C THR A 415 -7.56 43.93 -5.99
N SER A 416 -6.77 44.34 -5.01
CA SER A 416 -5.61 45.20 -5.26
C SER A 416 -4.53 44.92 -4.23
N ASP A 417 -3.64 43.97 -4.53
CA ASP A 417 -2.21 44.02 -4.21
C ASP A 417 -1.55 42.65 -4.52
N LEU A 418 -1.15 42.48 -5.77
CA LEU A 418 -0.22 41.42 -6.18
C LEU A 418 0.73 41.98 -7.23
N ASP A 419 1.88 42.49 -6.80
CA ASP A 419 3.05 42.71 -7.67
C ASP A 419 4.34 42.67 -6.83
N ASP A 420 4.99 41.49 -6.76
CA ASP A 420 6.45 41.40 -6.64
C ASP A 420 6.97 40.05 -7.20
N VAL A 421 7.12 40.01 -8.52
CA VAL A 421 7.64 38.87 -9.31
C VAL A 421 9.19 38.80 -9.26
N GLY A 422 9.85 39.70 -8.52
CA GLY A 422 11.31 39.90 -8.61
C GLY A 422 12.21 38.96 -7.80
N LYS A 423 11.69 38.08 -6.95
CA LYS A 423 12.51 37.35 -5.95
C LYS A 423 12.59 35.83 -6.09
N ARG A 424 11.98 35.21 -7.12
CA ARG A 424 12.01 33.75 -7.31
C ARG A 424 13.12 33.24 -8.24
N GLN A 425 13.75 34.10 -9.03
CA GLN A 425 14.64 33.63 -10.10
C GLN A 425 16.09 33.30 -9.66
N THR A 426 16.57 33.79 -8.52
CA THR A 426 17.98 33.64 -8.13
C THR A 426 18.29 32.39 -7.28
N PHE A 427 17.29 31.57 -6.96
CA PHE A 427 17.47 30.33 -6.18
C PHE A 427 17.40 29.05 -7.04
N ILE A 428 16.88 29.16 -8.27
CA ILE A 428 16.67 28.01 -9.17
C ILE A 428 17.94 27.65 -9.97
N ASP A 429 18.87 28.59 -10.16
CA ASP A 429 20.03 28.40 -11.06
C ASP A 429 21.26 27.73 -10.41
N THR A 430 21.17 27.23 -9.17
CA THR A 430 22.34 26.63 -8.46
C THR A 430 22.19 25.15 -8.08
N LEU A 431 21.11 24.48 -8.49
CA LEU A 431 20.87 23.06 -8.18
C LEU A 431 20.54 22.24 -9.44
N VAL A 432 21.37 22.37 -10.46
CA VAL A 432 21.40 21.44 -11.60
C VAL A 432 22.77 20.75 -11.61
N VAL A 433 22.86 19.64 -10.89
CA VAL A 433 23.89 18.62 -11.14
C VAL A 433 23.19 17.30 -11.40
N SER A 434 23.20 16.95 -12.67
CA SER A 434 22.70 15.75 -13.32
C SER A 434 23.18 14.45 -12.66
N TRP A 435 22.24 13.56 -12.34
CA TRP A 435 22.49 12.14 -12.14
C TRP A 435 21.65 11.33 -13.15
N PRO A 436 22.26 10.51 -14.02
CA PRO A 436 21.53 9.51 -14.78
C PRO A 436 21.41 8.25 -13.91
N SER A 437 20.19 7.88 -13.51
CA SER A 437 19.94 6.55 -12.96
C SER A 437 18.95 5.80 -13.87
N PRO A 438 19.33 4.63 -14.42
CA PRO A 438 18.41 3.77 -15.12
C PRO A 438 17.79 2.80 -14.11
N PHE A 439 16.59 3.10 -13.62
CA PHE A 439 15.78 2.10 -12.92
C PHE A 439 15.00 1.30 -13.96
N PHE A 440 15.39 0.03 -14.11
CA PHE A 440 14.50 -0.99 -14.62
C PHE A 440 13.42 -1.24 -13.56
N THR A 441 12.23 -0.70 -13.74
CA THR A 441 11.00 -1.25 -13.17
C THR A 441 10.75 -2.59 -13.86
N VAL A 442 11.27 -3.66 -13.27
CA VAL A 442 10.88 -5.01 -13.68
C VAL A 442 9.45 -5.19 -13.18
N ASN A 443 8.49 -5.18 -14.10
CA ASN A 443 7.11 -5.63 -13.88
C ASN A 443 7.11 -6.80 -12.88
N SER A 444 6.36 -6.68 -11.78
CA SER A 444 6.07 -7.72 -10.76
C SER A 444 6.68 -9.09 -11.11
N PRO A 445 7.87 -9.44 -10.57
CA PRO A 445 8.49 -10.74 -10.79
C PRO A 445 7.49 -11.89 -10.50
N GLN A 446 6.60 -11.68 -9.53
CA GLN A 446 5.59 -12.64 -9.08
C GLN A 446 4.64 -13.11 -10.19
N ASP A 447 4.14 -12.22 -11.06
CA ASP A 447 3.21 -12.61 -12.14
C ASP A 447 3.90 -13.43 -13.25
N ASN A 448 5.21 -13.28 -13.39
CA ASN A 448 6.02 -14.14 -14.26
C ASN A 448 6.32 -15.49 -13.58
N TRP A 449 6.54 -15.50 -12.26
CA TRP A 449 6.70 -16.75 -11.50
C TRP A 449 5.44 -17.59 -11.53
N ASP A 450 4.24 -17.03 -11.30
CA ASP A 450 2.97 -17.76 -11.34
C ASP A 450 2.79 -18.51 -12.68
N LYS A 451 3.19 -17.89 -13.80
CA LYS A 451 3.16 -18.52 -15.14
C LYS A 451 4.19 -19.63 -15.28
N VAL A 452 5.40 -19.45 -14.72
CA VAL A 452 6.46 -20.47 -14.72
C VAL A 452 6.06 -21.68 -13.88
N TRP A 453 5.43 -21.49 -12.73
CA TRP A 453 4.96 -22.58 -11.86
C TRP A 453 3.87 -23.42 -12.53
N VAL A 454 2.86 -22.76 -13.11
CA VAL A 454 1.77 -23.45 -13.84
C VAL A 454 2.31 -24.21 -15.06
N ALA A 455 3.25 -23.63 -15.81
CA ALA A 455 3.86 -24.28 -16.97
C ALA A 455 4.64 -25.56 -16.61
N ASN A 456 5.07 -25.71 -15.35
CA ASN A 456 5.85 -26.85 -14.87
C ASN A 456 5.04 -27.83 -14.01
N GLY A 457 3.71 -27.83 -14.13
CA GLY A 457 2.84 -28.78 -13.44
C GLY A 457 2.65 -28.49 -11.95
N TRP A 458 2.89 -27.25 -11.50
CA TRP A 458 2.56 -26.83 -10.14
C TRP A 458 1.22 -26.09 -10.14
N GLN A 459 0.34 -26.46 -9.21
CA GLN A 459 -0.95 -25.81 -8.98
C GLN A 459 -1.01 -25.28 -7.56
N THR A 460 -1.73 -24.18 -7.34
CA THR A 460 -2.07 -23.75 -5.98
C THR A 460 -3.22 -24.62 -5.47
N SER A 461 -3.03 -25.24 -4.32
CA SER A 461 -4.10 -25.90 -3.58
C SER A 461 -5.08 -24.86 -3.03
N GLY A 462 -6.25 -25.31 -2.57
CA GLY A 462 -7.31 -24.42 -2.08
C GLY A 462 -6.93 -23.52 -0.89
N ASN A 463 -5.79 -23.76 -0.24
CA ASN A 463 -5.23 -22.93 0.84
C ASN A 463 -4.02 -22.08 0.37
N GLY A 464 -3.74 -22.01 -0.94
CA GLY A 464 -2.64 -21.21 -1.50
C GLY A 464 -1.26 -21.88 -1.49
N GLN A 465 -1.13 -23.14 -1.03
CA GLN A 465 0.13 -23.87 -1.12
C GLN A 465 0.35 -24.44 -2.52
N TRP A 466 1.56 -24.28 -3.08
CA TRP A 466 1.93 -24.90 -4.35
C TRP A 466 2.10 -26.41 -4.18
N ILE A 467 1.34 -27.18 -4.96
CA ILE A 467 1.38 -28.64 -5.04
C ILE A 467 1.75 -29.04 -6.47
N GLN A 468 2.62 -30.04 -6.61
CA GLN A 468 3.01 -30.56 -7.92
C GLN A 468 1.98 -31.61 -8.37
N THR A 469 1.36 -31.41 -9.53
CA THR A 469 0.37 -32.33 -10.14
C THR A 469 1.00 -33.31 -11.09
#